data_AF-A0A8T6HKZ1-F1
#
_entry.id   AF-A0A8T6HKZ1-F1
#
_cell.length_a   1.000
_cell.length_b   1.000
_cell.length_c   1.000
_cell.angle_alpha   90.00
_cell.angle_beta   90.00
_cell.angle_gamma   90.00
#
_symmetry.space_group_name_H-M   'P 1'
#
loop_
_entity.id
_entity.type
_entity.pdbx_description
1 polymer ?
#
loop_
_entity_poly.entity_id
_entity_poly.type
_entity_poly.pdbx_seq_one_letter_code
_entity_poly.pdbx_strand_id
1 'polypeptide(L)'
;NFSCFDCHGVGAGKSVRLEKLSPALGHVTHWPVYRSKWGAIGTLHRRFGGCNKQVRAKDFKPQGQEYRELEFFLTYMNNGHELNGPGARR
;
A
#
# COMPACT_ATOMS: atom_id res chain seq x y z
N ASN A 1 5.57 17.48 -0.96
CA ASN A 1 5.12 17.17 0.40
C ASN A 1 3.85 16.35 0.25
N PHE A 2 3.88 15.06 0.55
CA PHE A 2 2.76 14.13 0.32
C PHE A 2 2.69 13.08 1.43
N SER A 3 1.48 12.70 1.78
CA SER A 3 1.13 11.61 2.70
C SER A 3 0.40 10.48 1.96
N CYS A 4 0.24 9.33 2.63
CA CYS A 4 -0.56 8.23 2.10
C CYS A 4 -2.02 8.66 1.83
N PHE A 5 -2.57 9.51 2.71
CA PHE A 5 -3.97 9.93 2.67
C PHE A 5 -4.28 10.88 1.51
N ASP A 6 -3.31 11.69 1.07
CA ASP A 6 -3.50 12.59 -0.08
C ASP A 6 -3.87 11.81 -1.35
N CYS A 7 -3.24 10.64 -1.56
CA CYS A 7 -3.52 9.79 -2.70
C CYS A 7 -4.61 8.74 -2.41
N HIS A 8 -4.58 8.08 -1.26
CA HIS A 8 -5.43 6.91 -0.98
C HIS A 8 -6.70 7.23 -0.17
N GLY A 9 -6.81 8.44 0.37
CA GLY A 9 -8.03 8.98 0.97
C GLY A 9 -8.69 10.00 0.03
N VAL A 10 -8.12 11.21 -0.06
CA VAL A 10 -8.66 12.31 -0.87
C VAL A 10 -8.62 12.01 -2.37
N GLY A 11 -7.56 11.34 -2.82
CA GLY A 11 -7.36 10.95 -4.21
C GLY A 11 -7.95 9.60 -4.61
N ALA A 12 -8.63 8.89 -3.70
CA ALA A 12 -9.11 7.53 -3.96
C ALA A 12 -10.02 7.49 -5.20
N GLY A 13 -9.78 6.54 -6.10
CA GLY A 13 -10.51 6.40 -7.35
C GLY A 13 -10.11 7.36 -8.48
N LYS A 14 -9.33 8.41 -8.19
CA LYS A 14 -8.74 9.29 -9.20
C LYS A 14 -7.54 8.62 -9.88
N SER A 15 -7.07 9.21 -10.97
CA SER A 15 -5.92 8.71 -11.72
C SER A 15 -4.68 9.58 -11.50
N VAL A 16 -3.53 8.95 -11.33
CA VAL A 16 -2.21 9.58 -11.45
C VAL A 16 -1.59 9.04 -12.73
N ARG A 17 -1.60 9.86 -13.78
CA ARG A 17 -1.28 9.42 -15.15
C ARG A 17 -2.20 8.26 -15.55
N LEU A 18 -1.63 7.07 -15.77
CA LEU A 18 -2.35 5.87 -16.21
C LEU A 18 -2.75 4.94 -15.06
N GLU A 19 -2.40 5.29 -13.82
CA GLU A 19 -2.67 4.45 -12.64
C GLU A 19 -3.89 4.96 -11.88
N LYS A 20 -4.89 4.09 -11.69
CA LYS A 20 -6.04 4.39 -10.83
C LYS A 20 -5.66 4.17 -9.37
N LEU A 21 -5.84 5.20 -8.54
CA LEU A 21 -5.51 5.16 -7.12
C LEU A 21 -6.52 4.27 -6.38
N SER A 22 -6.01 3.24 -5.71
CA SER A 22 -6.81 2.40 -4.81
C SER A 22 -7.23 3.17 -3.56
N PRO A 23 -8.40 2.87 -2.96
CA PRO A 23 -8.75 3.38 -1.65
C PRO A 23 -7.80 2.85 -0.56
N ALA A 24 -7.68 3.59 0.54
CA ALA A 24 -6.96 3.16 1.75
C ALA A 24 -7.72 2.05 2.49
N LEU A 25 -9.05 2.11 2.50
CA LEU A 25 -9.92 1.07 3.04
C LEU A 25 -9.93 -0.16 2.12
N GLY A 26 -9.84 -1.36 2.70
CA GLY A 26 -9.64 -2.63 2.02
C GLY A 26 -8.23 -2.81 1.42
N HIS A 27 -7.29 -1.89 1.65
CA HIS A 27 -5.99 -1.97 0.96
C HIS A 27 -5.13 -3.13 1.44
N VAL A 28 -5.16 -3.48 2.73
CA VAL A 28 -4.30 -4.54 3.26
C VAL A 28 -4.85 -5.95 3.05
N THR A 29 -6.15 -6.09 2.72
CA THR A 29 -6.83 -7.39 2.66
C THR A 29 -6.35 -8.30 1.53
N HIS A 30 -5.76 -7.71 0.48
CA HIS A 30 -5.31 -8.45 -0.71
C HIS A 30 -3.81 -8.75 -0.69
N TRP A 31 -3.11 -8.42 0.39
CA TRP A 31 -1.69 -8.72 0.55
C TRP A 31 -1.51 -10.14 1.13
N PRO A 32 -0.45 -10.88 0.75
CA PRO A 32 0.61 -10.52 -0.19
C PRO A 32 0.11 -10.47 -1.64
N VAL A 33 0.78 -9.72 -2.52
CA VAL A 33 0.27 -9.46 -3.88
C VAL A 33 1.31 -9.80 -4.94
N TYR A 34 0.91 -10.48 -6.00
CA TYR A 34 1.69 -10.58 -7.22
C TYR A 34 1.55 -9.29 -8.03
N ARG A 35 2.68 -8.69 -8.43
CA ARG A 35 2.69 -7.52 -9.31
C ARG A 35 3.43 -7.80 -10.59
N SER A 36 2.80 -7.55 -11.73
CA SER A 36 3.44 -7.71 -13.04
C SER A 36 4.73 -6.88 -13.15
N LYS A 37 4.74 -5.65 -12.61
CA LYS A 37 5.95 -4.81 -12.52
C LYS A 37 7.09 -5.44 -11.71
N TRP A 38 6.77 -6.28 -10.72
CA TRP A 38 7.77 -6.96 -9.90
C TRP A 38 8.15 -8.35 -10.45
N GLY A 39 7.31 -8.95 -11.30
CA GLY A 39 7.47 -10.33 -11.75
C GLY A 39 7.42 -11.36 -10.62
N ALA A 40 6.93 -10.98 -9.44
CA ALA A 40 6.97 -11.78 -8.22
C ALA A 40 5.92 -11.29 -7.21
N ILE A 41 5.64 -12.14 -6.22
CA ILE A 41 4.87 -11.78 -5.02
C ILE A 41 5.71 -10.81 -4.17
N GLY A 42 5.06 -9.80 -3.59
CA GLY A 42 5.69 -8.90 -2.65
C GLY A 42 4.82 -8.59 -1.44
N THR A 43 5.48 -8.05 -0.41
CA THR A 43 4.90 -7.74 0.89
C THR A 43 4.42 -6.29 0.97
N LEU A 44 3.56 -6.02 1.94
CA LEU A 44 3.07 -4.67 2.24
C LEU A 44 4.23 -3.71 2.57
N HIS A 45 5.24 -4.17 3.30
CA HIS A 45 6.45 -3.38 3.58
C HIS A 45 7.26 -3.01 2.33
N ARG A 46 7.33 -3.91 1.33
CA ARG A 46 7.94 -3.58 0.03
C ARG A 46 7.16 -2.46 -0.67
N ARG A 47 5.83 -2.43 -0.51
CA ARG A 47 4.99 -1.35 -1.04
C ARG A 47 5.23 -0.04 -0.33
N PHE A 48 5.31 -0.02 1.01
CA PHE A 48 5.59 1.19 1.78
C PHE A 48 6.89 1.86 1.34
N GLY A 49 7.97 1.08 1.20
CA GLY A 49 9.25 1.59 0.66
C GLY A 49 9.11 2.15 -0.75
N GLY A 50 8.31 1.51 -1.61
CA GLY A 50 8.00 2.03 -2.94
C GLY A 50 7.24 3.36 -2.93
N CYS A 51 6.26 3.52 -2.02
CA CYS A 51 5.51 4.76 -1.86
C CYS A 51 6.40 5.90 -1.37
N ASN A 52 7.23 5.67 -0.35
CA ASN A 52 8.17 6.66 0.16
C ASN A 52 9.13 7.16 -0.93
N LYS A 53 9.66 6.25 -1.75
CA LYS A 53 10.52 6.60 -2.89
C LYS A 53 9.80 7.46 -3.94
N GLN A 54 8.51 7.21 -4.20
CA GLN A 54 7.73 7.99 -5.18
C GLN A 54 7.49 9.44 -4.73
N VAL A 55 7.40 9.67 -3.43
CA VAL A 55 7.27 11.02 -2.85
C VAL A 55 8.63 11.64 -2.49
N ARG A 56 9.74 11.00 -2.90
CA ARG A 56 11.14 11.42 -2.64
C ARG A 56 11.51 11.46 -1.15
N ALA A 57 10.92 10.58 -0.35
CA ALA A 57 11.26 10.36 1.05
C ALA A 57 12.20 9.16 1.21
N LYS A 58 13.04 9.18 2.26
CA LYS A 58 13.84 8.02 2.68
C LYS A 58 12.91 6.92 3.19
N ASP A 59 13.12 5.69 2.73
CA ASP A 59 12.37 4.54 3.23
C ASP A 59 12.85 4.08 4.61
N PHE A 60 11.93 3.54 5.40
CA PHE A 60 12.25 2.87 6.66
C PHE A 60 12.69 1.43 6.40
N LYS A 61 13.34 0.83 7.40
CA LYS A 61 13.77 -0.56 7.34
C LYS A 61 12.53 -1.48 7.27
N PRO A 62 12.45 -2.44 6.33
CA PRO A 62 11.43 -3.47 6.38
C PRO A 62 11.44 -4.19 7.72
N GLN A 63 10.26 -4.44 8.31
CA GLN A 63 10.11 -4.99 9.66
C GLN A 63 10.65 -4.09 10.79
N GLY A 64 11.04 -2.85 10.48
CA GLY A 64 11.31 -1.80 11.46
C GLY A 64 10.05 -1.39 12.21
N GLN A 65 10.22 -0.60 13.28
CA GLN A 65 9.11 -0.15 14.12
C GLN A 65 8.08 0.63 13.30
N GLU A 66 8.52 1.57 12.48
CA GLU A 66 7.67 2.50 11.73
C GLU A 66 6.76 1.77 10.73
N TYR A 67 7.28 0.78 10.02
CA TYR A 67 6.46 0.00 9.08
C TYR A 67 5.55 -1.01 9.76
N ARG A 68 5.96 -1.60 10.89
CA ARG A 68 5.08 -2.50 11.67
C ARG A 68 3.91 -1.75 12.28
N GLU A 69 4.15 -0.55 12.83
CA GLU A 69 3.09 0.32 13.36
C GLU A 69 2.14 0.78 12.24
N LEU A 70 2.68 1.13 11.06
CA LEU A 70 1.86 1.47 9.90
C LEU A 70 1.03 0.28 9.40
N GLU A 71 1.62 -0.92 9.32
CA GLU A 71 0.91 -2.15 8.97
C GLU A 71 -0.21 -2.45 9.98
N PHE A 72 0.07 -2.33 11.27
CA PHE A 72 -0.94 -2.50 12.33
C PHE A 72 -2.09 -1.52 12.15
N PHE A 73 -1.80 -0.22 12.00
CA PHE A 73 -2.80 0.82 11.80
C PHE A 73 -3.68 0.53 10.57
N LEU A 74 -3.07 0.26 9.42
CA LEU A 74 -3.83 -0.02 8.19
C LEU A 74 -4.63 -1.31 8.27
N THR A 75 -4.15 -2.31 9.02
CA THR A 75 -4.89 -3.56 9.28
C THR A 75 -6.09 -3.29 10.18
N TYR A 76 -5.90 -2.55 11.27
CA TYR A 76 -6.98 -2.16 12.18
C TYR A 76 -8.08 -1.36 11.47
N MET A 77 -7.70 -0.42 10.61
CA MET A 77 -8.65 0.35 9.79
C MET A 77 -9.46 -0.51 8.82
N ASN A 78 -9.00 -1.73 8.52
CA ASN A 78 -9.66 -2.66 7.61
C ASN A 78 -10.43 -3.78 8.35
N ASN A 79 -10.65 -3.65 9.65
CA ASN A 79 -11.50 -4.57 10.41
C ASN A 79 -12.92 -4.65 9.81
N GLY A 80 -13.44 -5.87 9.67
CA GLY A 80 -14.73 -6.14 9.05
C GLY A 80 -14.70 -6.33 7.53
N HIS A 81 -13.56 -6.08 6.88
CA HIS A 81 -13.37 -6.43 5.48
C HIS A 81 -12.87 -7.88 5.33
N GLU A 82 -13.36 -8.58 4.31
CA GLU A 82 -12.93 -9.93 3.98
C GLU A 82 -11.48 -9.96 3.48
N LEU A 83 -10.70 -10.91 4.01
CA LEU A 83 -9.35 -11.18 3.51
C LEU A 83 -9.46 -11.83 2.12
N ASN A 84 -8.82 -11.23 1.12
CA ASN A 84 -8.90 -11.67 -0.28
C ASN A 84 -7.51 -11.77 -0.95
N GLY A 85 -6.48 -11.98 -0.14
CA GLY A 85 -5.13 -12.28 -0.59
C GLY A 85 -4.90 -13.78 -0.88
N PRO A 86 -3.92 -14.14 -1.72
CA PRO A 86 -3.02 -13.24 -2.43
C PRO A 86 -3.66 -12.57 -3.65
N GLY A 87 -3.51 -11.26 -3.78
CA GLY A 87 -4.05 -10.50 -4.91
C GLY A 87 -3.16 -10.53 -6.15
N ALA A 88 -3.72 -10.16 -7.30
CA ALA A 88 -2.98 -9.84 -8.52
C ALA A 88 -3.17 -8.37 -8.91
N ARG A 89 -2.08 -7.68 -9.22
CA ARG A 89 -2.05 -6.27 -9.67
C ARG A 89 -1.03 -6.09 -10.80
N ARG A 90 -1.16 -4.98 -11.52
CA ARG A 90 -0.15 -4.54 -12.48
C ARG A 90 1.17 -4.15 -11.79
#